data_AF-A0A848TKI4-F1
#
_entry.id   AF-A0A848TKI4-F1
#
_cell.length_a   1.000
_cell.length_b   1.000
_cell.length_c   1.000
_cell.angle_alpha   90.00
_cell.angle_beta   90.00
_cell.angle_gamma   90.00
#
_symmetry.space_group_name_H-M   'P 1'
#
loop_
_entity.id
_entity.type
_entity.pdbx_description
1 polymer ?
#
loop_
_entity_poly.entity_id
_entity_poly.type
_entity_poly.pdbx_seq_one_letter_code
_entity_poly.pdbx_strand_id
1 'polypeptide(L)'
;ILDLVQRPNPAQSRAEFLEALYGQILLTGNGYVEAVGPDGVPLELHVLRSDRIGLVPGADGWPVAYEYTVGARKHRFELGDGPAPICHIKSFHPQDDHYGLSPMQAAASALDVHNAASRWSKALLDNAARPSGAIVYQGGEGQLTPDQYDRLLAEMEANHQGARNAGRPMLLEGGLDWKPMGFSPSDMEFQKTKESAAREIALAFGVPPMLMGIPGDATYANYQEANRAFYRLTVLPLVGKVTEAVSHWLSGFTGEAVSLKADLDQVPALSAEREAQWRRVAGAAFLTDAEKRALLGLPKASEEAGDE
;
A
#
# COMPACT_ATOMS: atom_id res chain seq x y z
N ILE A 1 22.51 9.46 18.48
CA ILE A 1 21.89 8.73 17.35
C ILE A 1 20.43 8.40 17.61
N LEU A 2 20.09 7.69 18.70
CA LEU A 2 18.69 7.39 19.01
C LEU A 2 17.84 8.67 19.14
N ASP A 3 18.39 9.73 19.74
CA ASP A 3 17.72 11.03 19.82
C ASP A 3 17.45 11.65 18.44
N LEU A 4 18.40 11.54 17.51
CA LEU A 4 18.24 11.97 16.12
C LEU A 4 17.15 11.17 15.41
N VAL A 5 17.09 9.85 15.62
CA VAL A 5 16.03 9.01 15.01
C VAL A 5 14.66 9.29 15.65
N GLN A 6 14.61 9.61 16.94
CA GLN A 6 13.36 9.98 17.61
C GLN A 6 12.83 11.33 17.16
N ARG A 7 13.72 12.28 16.86
CA ARG A 7 13.38 13.61 16.35
C ARG A 7 14.27 13.96 15.15
N PRO A 8 13.93 13.45 13.95
CA PRO A 8 14.78 13.57 12.77
C PRO A 8 14.95 15.00 12.29
N ASN A 9 13.92 15.83 12.42
CA ASN A 9 14.01 17.26 12.12
C ASN A 9 12.95 18.04 12.93
N PRO A 10 12.95 19.38 12.91
CA PRO A 10 11.99 20.17 13.67
C PRO A 10 10.53 20.02 13.21
N ALA A 11 10.29 19.59 11.96
CA ALA A 11 8.99 19.58 11.32
C ALA A 11 8.28 18.22 11.38
N GLN A 12 9.01 17.12 11.58
CA GLN A 12 8.50 15.77 11.53
C GLN A 12 8.86 14.99 12.79
N SER A 13 7.88 14.25 13.29
CA SER A 13 8.09 13.18 14.26
C SER A 13 8.76 11.97 13.60
N ARG A 14 9.31 11.06 14.42
CA ARG A 14 9.82 9.76 13.95
C ARG A 14 8.81 9.01 13.07
N ALA A 15 7.55 9.01 13.45
CA ALA A 15 6.51 8.25 12.73
C ALA A 15 6.29 8.83 11.32
N GLU A 16 6.14 10.14 11.20
CA GLU A 16 5.95 10.84 9.92
C GLU A 16 7.17 10.71 9.01
N PHE A 17 8.38 10.77 9.58
CA PHE A 17 9.62 10.56 8.84
C PHE A 17 9.69 9.15 8.25
N LEU A 18 9.43 8.12 9.06
CA LEU A 18 9.44 6.74 8.60
C LEU A 18 8.32 6.47 7.59
N GLU A 19 7.12 7.01 7.80
CA GLU A 19 6.01 6.92 6.85
C GLU A 19 6.40 7.54 5.50
N ALA A 20 7.00 8.72 5.50
CA ALA A 20 7.48 9.36 4.28
C ALA A 20 8.54 8.49 3.57
N LEU A 21 9.50 7.93 4.31
CA LEU A 21 10.56 7.09 3.77
C LEU A 21 10.02 5.79 3.16
N TYR A 22 9.22 5.03 3.90
CA TYR A 22 8.59 3.81 3.40
C TYR A 22 7.66 4.11 2.23
N GLY A 23 6.93 5.23 2.29
CA GLY A 23 6.11 5.72 1.18
C GLY A 23 6.92 5.89 -0.10
N GLN A 24 8.08 6.55 -0.04
CA GLN A 24 8.95 6.71 -1.21
C GLN A 24 9.43 5.36 -1.77
N ILE A 25 9.87 4.44 -0.91
CA ILE A 25 10.33 3.10 -1.30
C ILE A 25 9.21 2.29 -1.97
N LEU A 26 8.00 2.32 -1.42
CA LEU A 26 6.86 1.57 -1.96
C LEU A 26 6.30 2.17 -3.25
N LEU A 27 6.38 3.50 -3.41
CA LEU A 27 5.88 4.20 -4.61
C LEU A 27 6.87 4.13 -5.78
N THR A 28 8.15 4.40 -5.52
CA THR A 28 9.17 4.60 -6.57
C THR A 28 10.31 3.58 -6.52
N GLY A 29 10.33 2.68 -5.53
CA GLY A 29 11.41 1.71 -5.36
C GLY A 29 12.66 2.29 -4.71
N ASN A 30 12.67 3.59 -4.41
CA ASN A 30 13.83 4.33 -3.94
C ASN A 30 13.44 5.18 -2.72
N GLY A 31 14.23 5.12 -1.66
CA GLY A 31 14.13 6.02 -0.51
C GLY A 31 15.44 6.78 -0.33
N TYR A 32 15.35 8.08 -0.10
CA TYR A 32 16.52 8.95 0.09
C TYR A 32 16.41 9.66 1.44
N VAL A 33 17.47 9.59 2.24
CA VAL A 33 17.59 10.34 3.49
C VAL A 33 18.83 11.23 3.40
N GLU A 34 18.64 12.53 3.49
CA GLU A 34 19.70 13.53 3.59
C GLU A 34 20.11 13.70 5.06
N ALA A 35 21.43 13.73 5.30
CA ALA A 35 22.02 14.15 6.56
C ALA A 35 22.43 15.62 6.48
N VAL A 36 21.94 16.43 7.43
CA VAL A 36 22.29 17.86 7.53
C VAL A 36 22.99 18.11 8.86
N GLY A 37 24.16 18.74 8.81
CA GLY A 37 24.93 19.08 10.01
C GLY A 37 26.39 19.42 9.70
N PRO A 38 27.15 19.86 10.71
CA PRO A 38 28.61 19.96 10.62
C PRO A 38 29.25 18.58 10.50
N ASP A 39 30.56 18.53 10.23
CA ASP A 39 31.32 17.27 10.17
C ASP A 39 31.11 16.43 11.44
N GLY A 40 30.78 15.14 11.26
CA GLY A 40 30.45 14.22 12.35
C GLY A 40 28.97 13.83 12.36
N VAL A 41 28.39 13.63 13.55
CA VAL A 41 26.99 13.16 13.67
C VAL A 41 26.03 14.24 13.15
N PRO A 42 25.15 13.92 12.18
CA PRO A 42 24.22 14.91 11.64
C PRO A 42 23.23 15.40 12.70
N LEU A 43 22.78 16.65 12.53
CA LEU A 43 21.79 17.29 13.39
C LEU A 43 20.36 17.04 12.92
N GLU A 44 20.18 16.88 11.60
CA GLU A 44 18.87 16.63 11.01
C GLU A 44 18.93 15.55 9.92
N LEU A 45 17.80 14.86 9.78
CA LEU A 45 17.53 13.89 8.73
C LEU A 45 16.27 14.31 7.95
N HIS A 46 16.40 14.37 6.63
CA HIS A 46 15.29 14.75 5.74
C HIS A 46 15.03 13.67 4.69
N VAL A 47 13.78 13.26 4.54
CA VAL A 47 13.40 12.37 3.44
C VAL A 47 13.29 13.20 2.17
N LEU A 48 14.17 12.93 1.21
CA LEU A 48 14.09 13.55 -0.11
C LEU A 48 13.14 12.75 -0.99
N ARG A 49 12.22 13.46 -1.65
CA ARG A 49 11.29 12.80 -2.58
C ARG A 49 12.04 12.26 -3.79
N SER A 50 11.80 10.99 -4.10
CA SER A 50 12.53 10.25 -5.13
C SER A 50 12.21 10.71 -6.54
N ASP A 51 11.03 11.31 -6.77
CA ASP A 51 10.65 11.86 -8.09
C ASP A 51 11.51 13.04 -8.55
N ARG A 52 12.29 13.62 -7.63
CA ARG A 52 13.13 14.79 -7.88
C ARG A 52 14.62 14.52 -7.75
N ILE A 53 15.01 13.29 -7.40
CA ILE A 53 16.40 12.88 -7.30
C ILE A 53 16.83 12.22 -8.61
N GLY A 54 17.90 12.73 -9.20
CA GLY A 54 18.64 12.06 -10.26
C GLY A 54 20.01 11.60 -9.74
N LEU A 55 20.37 10.36 -10.01
CA LEU A 55 21.72 9.83 -9.76
C LEU A 55 22.65 10.24 -10.90
N VAL A 56 23.85 10.73 -10.56
CA VAL A 56 24.91 11.04 -11.52
C VAL A 56 25.96 9.93 -11.45
N PRO A 57 26.05 9.06 -12.47
CA PRO A 57 27.06 8.01 -12.50
C PRO A 57 28.44 8.60 -12.85
N GLY A 58 29.47 8.06 -12.23
CA GLY A 58 30.87 8.32 -12.53
C GLY A 58 31.34 7.57 -13.77
N ALA A 59 32.63 7.75 -14.10
CA ALA A 59 33.25 7.09 -15.25
C ALA A 59 33.31 5.55 -15.12
N ASP A 60 33.24 5.04 -13.89
CA ASP A 60 33.25 3.63 -13.52
C ASP A 60 31.84 3.04 -13.33
N GLY A 61 30.80 3.85 -13.54
CA GLY A 61 29.40 3.47 -13.33
C GLY A 61 28.94 3.57 -11.88
N TRP A 62 29.81 3.88 -10.91
CA TRP A 62 29.37 4.11 -9.53
C TRP A 62 28.81 5.51 -9.34
N PRO A 63 27.83 5.73 -8.45
CA PRO A 63 27.29 7.06 -8.21
C PRO A 63 28.37 8.01 -7.67
N VAL A 64 28.54 9.17 -8.31
CA VAL A 64 29.45 10.24 -7.83
C VAL A 64 28.71 11.43 -7.27
N ALA A 65 27.42 11.59 -7.60
CA ALA A 65 26.57 12.59 -6.98
C ALA A 65 25.08 12.22 -7.09
N TYR A 66 24.27 12.91 -6.27
CA TYR A 66 22.83 13.00 -6.48
C TYR A 66 22.45 14.45 -6.80
N GLU A 67 21.53 14.66 -7.74
CA GLU A 67 20.95 15.96 -8.07
C GLU A 67 19.49 16.01 -7.62
N TYR A 68 19.16 16.92 -6.71
CA TYR A 68 17.79 17.22 -6.33
C TYR A 68 17.26 18.42 -7.12
N THR A 69 16.22 18.20 -7.92
CA THR A 69 15.67 19.22 -8.84
C THR A 69 14.34 19.78 -8.32
N VAL A 70 14.28 21.09 -8.11
CA VAL A 70 13.04 21.81 -7.73
C VAL A 70 12.80 22.96 -8.72
N GLY A 71 11.88 22.73 -9.66
CA GLY A 71 11.64 23.65 -10.77
C GLY A 71 12.90 23.76 -11.64
N ALA A 72 13.41 24.98 -11.83
CA ALA A 72 14.64 25.22 -12.60
C ALA A 72 15.93 25.11 -11.77
N ARG A 73 15.83 24.92 -10.44
CA ARG A 73 17.00 24.84 -9.55
C ARG A 73 17.41 23.40 -9.33
N LYS A 74 18.71 23.14 -9.40
CA LYS A 74 19.34 21.88 -9.06
C LYS A 74 20.25 22.07 -7.86
N HIS A 75 20.10 21.22 -6.86
CA HIS A 75 21.05 21.08 -5.76
C HIS A 75 21.82 19.79 -5.95
N ARG A 76 23.15 19.85 -5.95
CA ARG A 76 24.01 18.70 -6.18
C ARG A 76 24.67 18.28 -4.87
N PHE A 77 24.56 17.00 -4.56
CA PHE A 77 25.14 16.32 -3.41
C PHE A 77 26.29 15.45 -3.91
N GLU A 78 27.54 15.88 -3.71
CA GLU A 78 28.71 15.11 -4.10
C GLU A 78 28.92 13.91 -3.16
N LEU A 79 29.25 12.76 -3.72
CA LEU A 79 29.73 11.60 -2.98
C LEU A 79 31.26 11.66 -2.99
N GLY A 80 31.85 12.10 -1.87
CA GLY A 80 33.30 12.18 -1.68
C GLY A 80 33.84 11.06 -0.78
N ASP A 81 35.08 11.22 -0.31
CA ASP A 81 35.77 10.26 0.57
C ASP A 81 35.21 10.22 2.02
N GLY A 82 34.33 11.16 2.36
CA GLY A 82 33.66 11.23 3.66
C GLY A 82 32.34 10.45 3.73
N PRO A 83 31.61 10.55 4.84
CA PRO A 83 30.27 9.98 4.95
C PRO A 83 29.37 10.53 3.84
N ALA A 84 28.70 9.65 3.11
CA ALA A 84 27.80 10.05 2.04
C ALA A 84 26.70 10.99 2.60
N PRO A 85 26.42 12.14 1.99
CA PRO A 85 25.38 13.06 2.50
C PRO A 85 23.97 12.48 2.35
N ILE A 86 23.79 11.47 1.50
CA ILE A 86 22.50 10.83 1.23
C ILE A 86 22.61 9.31 1.44
N CYS A 87 21.69 8.77 2.24
CA CYS A 87 21.40 7.34 2.29
C CYS A 87 20.42 6.98 1.16
N HIS A 88 20.86 6.19 0.18
CA HIS A 88 19.97 5.67 -0.87
C HIS A 88 19.58 4.23 -0.58
N ILE A 89 18.31 4.02 -0.26
CA ILE A 89 17.72 2.71 -0.01
C ILE A 89 16.99 2.25 -1.27
N LYS A 90 17.48 1.18 -1.89
CA LYS A 90 16.95 0.65 -3.15
C LYS A 90 16.19 -0.65 -2.95
N SER A 91 14.97 -0.74 -3.50
CA SER A 91 14.36 -2.03 -3.81
C SER A 91 15.21 -2.80 -4.82
N PHE A 92 15.08 -4.13 -4.85
CA PHE A 92 15.83 -4.92 -5.83
C PHE A 92 15.27 -4.64 -7.23
N HIS A 93 16.15 -4.39 -8.20
CA HIS A 93 15.79 -4.25 -9.61
C HIS A 93 16.72 -5.15 -10.45
N PRO A 94 16.18 -6.07 -11.27
CA PRO A 94 17.02 -7.01 -12.03
C PRO A 94 17.61 -6.43 -13.32
N GLN A 95 17.11 -5.27 -13.78
CA GLN A 95 17.47 -4.65 -15.07
C GLN A 95 18.05 -3.23 -14.96
N ASP A 96 18.19 -2.69 -13.75
CA ASP A 96 18.63 -1.31 -13.49
C ASP A 96 19.63 -1.37 -12.34
N ASP A 97 20.82 -0.84 -12.57
CA ASP A 97 21.93 -0.89 -11.62
C ASP A 97 21.82 0.21 -10.56
N HIS A 98 21.04 1.25 -10.83
CA HIS A 98 21.00 2.50 -10.07
C HIS A 98 19.71 2.67 -9.28
N TYR A 99 18.57 2.19 -9.77
CA TYR A 99 17.26 2.41 -9.13
C TYR A 99 16.58 1.11 -8.73
N GLY A 100 15.71 1.18 -7.73
CA GLY A 100 14.90 0.04 -7.30
C GLY A 100 13.58 -0.11 -8.06
N LEU A 101 13.08 -1.36 -8.14
CA LEU A 101 11.76 -1.65 -8.71
C LEU A 101 10.68 -1.46 -7.65
N SER A 102 9.66 -0.64 -7.94
CA SER A 102 8.56 -0.44 -7.00
C SER A 102 7.48 -1.52 -7.14
N PRO A 103 6.84 -1.95 -6.03
CA PRO A 103 5.64 -2.79 -6.09
C PRO A 103 4.52 -2.18 -6.94
N MET A 104 4.40 -0.83 -6.92
CA MET A 104 3.43 -0.11 -7.74
C MET A 104 3.69 -0.31 -9.24
N GLN A 105 4.96 -0.28 -9.67
CA GLN A 105 5.34 -0.53 -11.06
C GLN A 105 5.04 -1.99 -11.47
N ALA A 106 5.29 -2.95 -10.57
CA ALA A 106 4.95 -4.35 -10.82
C ALA A 106 3.42 -4.57 -10.96
N ALA A 107 2.60 -3.78 -10.26
CA ALA A 107 1.14 -3.82 -10.33
C ALA A 107 0.51 -2.82 -11.34
N ALA A 108 1.31 -2.17 -12.20
CA ALA A 108 0.81 -1.10 -13.06
C ALA A 108 -0.41 -1.51 -13.91
N SER A 109 -0.36 -2.67 -14.56
CA SER A 109 -1.48 -3.19 -15.36
C SER A 109 -2.74 -3.44 -14.53
N ALA A 110 -2.60 -3.98 -13.32
CA ALA A 110 -3.73 -4.22 -12.41
C ALA A 110 -4.34 -2.90 -11.92
N LEU A 111 -3.51 -1.88 -11.65
CA LEU A 111 -3.96 -0.53 -11.32
C LEU A 111 -4.79 0.08 -12.44
N ASP A 112 -4.33 -0.04 -13.69
CA ASP A 112 -5.05 0.48 -14.86
C ASP A 112 -6.41 -0.19 -15.03
N VAL A 113 -6.47 -1.51 -14.88
CA VAL A 113 -7.72 -2.29 -14.93
C VAL A 113 -8.67 -1.86 -13.81
N HIS A 114 -8.20 -1.76 -12.56
CA HIS A 114 -9.02 -1.35 -11.42
C HIS A 114 -9.58 0.07 -11.58
N ASN A 115 -8.75 0.99 -12.07
CA ASN A 115 -9.13 2.38 -12.31
C ASN A 115 -10.12 2.49 -13.47
N ALA A 116 -9.88 1.77 -14.58
CA ALA A 116 -10.79 1.74 -15.73
C ALA A 116 -12.16 1.17 -15.36
N ALA A 117 -12.21 0.06 -14.62
CA ALA A 117 -13.47 -0.52 -14.15
C ALA A 117 -14.24 0.41 -13.21
N SER A 118 -13.54 1.16 -12.36
CA SER A 118 -14.15 2.17 -11.49
C SER A 118 -14.72 3.36 -12.28
N ARG A 119 -13.97 3.86 -13.27
CA ARG A 119 -14.45 4.92 -14.18
C ARG A 119 -15.64 4.44 -15.02
N TRP A 120 -15.61 3.21 -15.51
CA TRP A 120 -16.73 2.59 -16.23
C TRP A 120 -17.98 2.54 -15.36
N SER A 121 -17.85 2.02 -14.14
CA SER A 121 -18.99 1.90 -13.21
C SER A 121 -19.58 3.27 -12.87
N LYS A 122 -18.72 4.28 -12.65
CA LYS A 122 -19.17 5.66 -12.42
C LYS A 122 -19.87 6.23 -13.65
N ALA A 123 -19.26 6.13 -14.82
CA ALA A 123 -19.84 6.63 -16.07
C ALA A 123 -21.15 5.93 -16.40
N LEU A 124 -21.26 4.65 -16.10
CA LEU A 124 -22.50 3.90 -16.23
C LEU A 124 -23.59 4.50 -15.36
N LEU A 125 -23.31 4.77 -14.08
CA LEU A 125 -24.28 5.38 -13.15
C LEU A 125 -24.63 6.82 -13.52
N ASP A 126 -23.63 7.64 -13.88
CA ASP A 126 -23.82 9.04 -14.28
C ASP A 126 -24.68 9.14 -15.55
N ASN A 127 -24.52 8.21 -16.49
CA ASN A 127 -25.29 8.13 -17.72
C ASN A 127 -26.51 7.19 -17.63
N ALA A 128 -26.75 6.57 -16.46
CA ALA A 128 -27.90 5.69 -16.22
C ALA A 128 -29.18 6.48 -15.95
N ALA A 129 -29.51 7.41 -16.85
CA ALA A 129 -30.90 7.57 -17.29
C ALA A 129 -31.32 6.32 -18.10
N ARG A 130 -31.04 5.11 -17.57
CA ARG A 130 -31.46 3.85 -18.17
C ARG A 130 -32.94 3.69 -17.82
N PRO A 131 -33.87 3.70 -18.80
CA PRO A 131 -35.24 3.33 -18.52
C PRO A 131 -35.26 1.89 -18.01
N SER A 132 -36.12 1.58 -17.03
CA SER A 132 -36.25 0.24 -16.44
C SER A 132 -36.70 -0.83 -17.47
N GLY A 133 -37.20 -0.38 -18.61
CA GLY A 133 -37.46 -1.15 -19.79
C GLY A 133 -38.03 -0.25 -20.89
N ALA A 134 -38.25 -0.83 -22.06
CA ALA A 134 -38.88 -0.15 -23.17
C ALA A 134 -40.14 -0.92 -23.58
N ILE A 135 -41.23 -0.20 -23.81
CA ILE A 135 -42.40 -0.75 -24.49
C ILE A 135 -42.18 -0.59 -25.99
N VAL A 136 -42.15 -1.71 -26.70
CA VAL A 136 -42.03 -1.76 -28.15
C VAL A 136 -43.39 -2.11 -28.73
N TYR A 137 -43.94 -1.23 -29.55
CA TYR A 137 -45.18 -1.49 -30.28
C TYR A 137 -44.86 -2.08 -31.66
N GLN A 138 -45.36 -3.28 -31.94
CA GLN A 138 -45.16 -3.99 -33.23
C GLN A 138 -46.48 -4.18 -34.01
N GLY A 139 -47.54 -3.44 -33.68
CA GLY A 139 -48.86 -3.58 -34.30
C GLY A 139 -49.04 -2.78 -35.60
N GLY A 140 -49.06 -3.46 -36.75
CA GLY A 140 -49.40 -2.88 -38.07
C GLY A 140 -48.40 -1.87 -38.65
N GLU A 141 -48.68 -1.30 -39.84
CA GLU A 141 -47.81 -0.30 -40.51
C GLU A 141 -47.85 1.11 -39.87
N GLY A 142 -48.49 1.29 -38.70
CA GLY A 142 -48.79 2.60 -38.12
C GLY A 142 -48.19 2.84 -36.73
N GLN A 143 -47.92 4.11 -36.42
CA GLN A 143 -47.57 4.57 -35.07
C GLN A 143 -48.82 4.62 -34.17
N LEU A 144 -48.63 4.61 -32.84
CA LEU A 144 -49.73 4.87 -31.89
C LEU A 144 -50.32 6.27 -32.16
N THR A 145 -51.65 6.37 -32.11
CA THR A 145 -52.30 7.70 -32.13
C THR A 145 -51.96 8.48 -30.85
N PRO A 146 -51.99 9.82 -30.88
CA PRO A 146 -51.70 10.64 -29.69
C PRO A 146 -52.56 10.24 -28.47
N ASP A 147 -53.85 10.00 -28.67
CA ASP A 147 -54.78 9.60 -27.60
C ASP A 147 -54.41 8.24 -26.97
N GLN A 148 -53.91 7.30 -27.78
CA GLN A 148 -53.44 6.00 -27.30
C GLN A 148 -52.13 6.12 -26.53
N TYR A 149 -51.23 6.99 -26.99
CA TYR A 149 -49.96 7.26 -26.32
C TYR A 149 -50.18 7.90 -24.94
N ASP A 150 -51.03 8.93 -24.86
CA ASP A 150 -51.32 9.63 -23.61
C ASP A 150 -52.01 8.71 -22.59
N ARG A 151 -52.93 7.84 -23.04
CA ARG A 151 -53.55 6.82 -22.20
C ARG A 151 -52.53 5.83 -21.65
N LEU A 152 -51.62 5.32 -22.49
CA LEU A 152 -50.58 4.39 -22.09
C LEU A 152 -49.62 5.02 -21.07
N LEU A 153 -49.23 6.28 -21.30
CA LEU A 153 -48.35 7.02 -20.39
C LEU A 153 -49.01 7.22 -19.02
N ALA A 154 -50.28 7.63 -18.98
CA ALA A 154 -51.03 7.82 -17.74
C ALA A 154 -51.19 6.51 -16.95
N GLU A 155 -51.43 5.39 -17.64
CA GLU A 155 -51.53 4.08 -17.01
C GLU A 155 -50.19 3.61 -16.43
N MET A 156 -49.08 3.86 -17.14
CA MET A 156 -47.73 3.57 -16.63
C MET A 156 -47.38 4.38 -15.39
N GLU A 157 -47.63 5.69 -15.40
CA GLU A 157 -47.36 6.58 -14.27
C GLU A 157 -48.16 6.17 -13.02
N ALA A 158 -49.46 5.85 -13.20
CA ALA A 158 -50.32 5.50 -12.08
C ALA A 158 -50.01 4.11 -11.49
N ASN A 159 -49.75 3.10 -12.34
CA ASN A 159 -49.77 1.71 -11.92
C ASN A 159 -48.41 1.01 -11.90
N HIS A 160 -47.38 1.56 -12.56
CA HIS A 160 -46.11 0.85 -12.75
C HIS A 160 -44.87 1.69 -12.39
N GLN A 161 -45.01 2.98 -12.10
CA GLN A 161 -43.93 3.82 -11.58
C GLN A 161 -43.91 3.87 -10.04
N GLY A 162 -42.69 3.99 -9.49
CA GLY A 162 -42.44 4.14 -8.04
C GLY A 162 -42.34 2.81 -7.27
N ALA A 163 -41.66 2.87 -6.11
CA ALA A 163 -41.35 1.68 -5.30
C ALA A 163 -42.58 0.88 -4.85
N ARG A 164 -43.74 1.54 -4.67
CA ARG A 164 -44.99 0.90 -4.26
C ARG A 164 -45.64 0.02 -5.35
N ASN A 165 -45.30 0.25 -6.61
CA ASN A 165 -45.88 -0.42 -7.76
C ASN A 165 -44.95 -1.50 -8.36
N ALA A 166 -43.79 -1.74 -7.73
CA ALA A 166 -42.83 -2.73 -8.19
C ALA A 166 -43.43 -4.15 -8.19
N GLY A 167 -43.27 -4.87 -9.31
CA GLY A 167 -43.73 -6.25 -9.45
C GLY A 167 -45.21 -6.44 -9.83
N ARG A 168 -45.94 -5.37 -10.13
CA ARG A 168 -47.32 -5.48 -10.65
C ARG A 168 -47.32 -6.07 -12.07
N PRO A 169 -48.08 -7.15 -12.35
CA PRO A 169 -48.21 -7.69 -13.69
C PRO A 169 -48.75 -6.62 -14.66
N MET A 170 -48.10 -6.46 -15.81
CA MET A 170 -48.51 -5.53 -16.86
C MET A 170 -49.20 -6.31 -17.98
N LEU A 171 -50.45 -5.95 -18.28
CA LEU A 171 -51.17 -6.50 -19.42
C LEU A 171 -50.78 -5.71 -20.67
N LEU A 172 -50.30 -6.41 -21.70
CA LEU A 172 -49.89 -5.82 -22.97
C LEU A 172 -50.81 -6.33 -24.09
N GLU A 173 -51.44 -5.43 -24.81
CA GLU A 173 -52.37 -5.74 -25.90
C GLU A 173 -51.83 -5.23 -27.25
N GLY A 174 -52.38 -5.73 -28.36
CA GLY A 174 -52.20 -5.11 -29.69
C GLY A 174 -50.77 -5.11 -30.25
N GLY A 175 -49.90 -6.04 -29.83
CA GLY A 175 -48.51 -6.08 -30.29
C GLY A 175 -47.55 -5.20 -29.48
N LEU A 176 -47.97 -4.71 -28.30
CA LEU A 176 -47.06 -4.14 -27.30
C LEU A 176 -46.22 -5.26 -26.66
N ASP A 177 -44.91 -5.04 -26.58
CA ASP A 177 -43.93 -5.94 -25.97
C ASP A 177 -43.08 -5.16 -24.96
N TRP A 178 -42.95 -5.66 -23.73
CA TRP A 178 -42.10 -5.05 -22.70
C TRP A 178 -40.73 -5.72 -22.71
N LYS A 179 -39.70 -4.95 -23.07
CA LYS A 179 -38.31 -5.40 -23.00
C LYS A 179 -37.66 -4.84 -21.73
N PRO A 180 -37.44 -5.67 -20.70
CA PRO A 180 -36.76 -5.22 -19.50
C PRO A 180 -35.31 -4.83 -19.84
N MET A 181 -34.87 -3.68 -19.36
CA MET A 181 -33.50 -3.21 -19.52
C MET A 181 -32.79 -3.35 -18.17
N GLY A 182 -32.42 -4.60 -17.83
CA GLY A 182 -31.66 -4.92 -16.62
C GLY A 182 -30.15 -4.69 -16.78
N PHE A 183 -29.38 -4.95 -15.72
CA PHE A 183 -27.92 -5.02 -15.83
C PHE A 183 -27.52 -6.10 -16.84
N SER A 184 -26.67 -5.75 -17.81
CA SER A 184 -26.16 -6.74 -18.74
C SER A 184 -25.17 -7.67 -18.02
N PRO A 185 -25.05 -8.94 -18.44
CA PRO A 185 -24.00 -9.84 -17.95
C PRO A 185 -22.59 -9.24 -17.99
N SER A 186 -22.31 -8.36 -18.98
CA SER A 186 -21.06 -7.63 -19.09
C SER A 186 -20.80 -6.69 -17.90
N ASP A 187 -21.82 -6.01 -17.37
CA ASP A 187 -21.68 -5.10 -16.22
C ASP A 187 -21.26 -5.87 -14.95
N MET A 188 -21.76 -7.09 -14.75
CA MET A 188 -21.35 -7.96 -13.65
C MET A 188 -19.94 -8.54 -13.83
N GLU A 189 -19.51 -8.79 -15.06
CA GLU A 189 -18.16 -9.26 -15.38
C GLU A 189 -17.11 -8.21 -14.99
N PHE A 190 -17.37 -6.93 -15.28
CA PHE A 190 -16.48 -5.83 -14.90
C PHE A 190 -16.29 -5.69 -13.38
N GLN A 191 -17.34 -5.97 -12.58
CA GLN A 191 -17.20 -5.97 -11.12
C GLN A 191 -16.22 -7.04 -10.66
N LYS A 192 -16.31 -8.27 -11.19
CA LYS A 192 -15.39 -9.37 -10.87
C LYS A 192 -13.96 -9.05 -11.31
N THR A 193 -13.79 -8.47 -12.50
CA THR A 193 -12.48 -8.03 -12.98
C THR A 193 -11.87 -6.97 -12.06
N LYS A 194 -12.67 -6.01 -11.58
CA LYS A 194 -12.23 -5.00 -10.61
C LYS A 194 -11.78 -5.64 -9.29
N GLU A 195 -12.53 -6.60 -8.76
CA GLU A 195 -12.20 -7.31 -7.53
C GLU A 195 -10.91 -8.14 -7.69
N SER A 196 -10.71 -8.80 -8.84
CA SER A 196 -9.46 -9.52 -9.15
C SER A 196 -8.27 -8.57 -9.21
N ALA A 197 -8.42 -7.44 -9.91
CA ALA A 197 -7.37 -6.43 -10.01
C ALA A 197 -7.01 -5.84 -8.64
N ALA A 198 -8.00 -5.59 -7.77
CA ALA A 198 -7.75 -5.16 -6.39
C ALA A 198 -6.89 -6.16 -5.60
N ARG A 199 -7.12 -7.47 -5.80
CA ARG A 199 -6.31 -8.52 -5.16
C ARG A 199 -4.88 -8.59 -5.72
N GLU A 200 -4.71 -8.42 -7.04
CA GLU A 200 -3.38 -8.36 -7.67
C GLU A 200 -2.56 -7.17 -7.18
N ILE A 201 -3.19 -6.01 -7.00
CA ILE A 201 -2.56 -4.83 -6.40
C ILE A 201 -2.11 -5.17 -4.97
N ALA A 202 -3.00 -5.71 -4.13
CA ALA A 202 -2.66 -6.07 -2.76
C ALA A 202 -1.51 -7.09 -2.70
N LEU A 203 -1.51 -8.07 -3.61
CA LEU A 203 -0.45 -9.08 -3.74
C LEU A 203 0.91 -8.45 -4.04
N ALA A 204 0.98 -7.47 -4.95
CA ALA A 204 2.24 -6.80 -5.28
C ALA A 204 2.86 -6.07 -4.08
N PHE A 205 2.04 -5.44 -3.24
CA PHE A 205 2.49 -4.83 -1.98
C PHE A 205 2.71 -5.85 -0.85
N GLY A 206 2.35 -7.13 -1.05
CA GLY A 206 2.44 -8.17 -0.02
C GLY A 206 1.38 -8.05 1.08
N VAL A 207 0.32 -7.27 0.87
CA VAL A 207 -0.74 -7.08 1.87
C VAL A 207 -1.82 -8.15 1.66
N PRO A 208 -2.16 -8.97 2.67
CA PRO A 208 -3.28 -9.89 2.59
C PRO A 208 -4.60 -9.15 2.30
N PRO A 209 -5.38 -9.55 1.26
CA PRO A 209 -6.59 -8.82 0.85
C PRO A 209 -7.62 -8.61 1.97
N MET A 210 -7.71 -9.55 2.90
CA MET A 210 -8.60 -9.48 4.06
C MET A 210 -8.27 -8.32 5.02
N LEU A 211 -7.00 -7.93 5.15
CA LEU A 211 -6.62 -6.76 5.97
C LEU A 211 -7.07 -5.44 5.33
N MET A 212 -7.24 -5.44 4.00
CA MET A 212 -7.73 -4.30 3.21
C MET A 212 -9.25 -4.29 3.06
N GLY A 213 -9.97 -5.27 3.63
CA GLY A 213 -11.42 -5.41 3.48
C GLY A 213 -11.87 -5.80 2.07
N ILE A 214 -10.98 -6.34 1.24
CA ILE A 214 -11.34 -6.83 -0.10
C ILE A 214 -12.20 -8.10 0.05
N PRO A 215 -13.37 -8.20 -0.62
CA PRO A 215 -14.29 -9.32 -0.45
C PRO A 215 -13.63 -10.70 -0.68
N GLY A 216 -13.98 -11.67 0.18
CA GLY A 216 -13.49 -13.05 0.16
C GLY A 216 -13.89 -13.81 1.44
N ASP A 217 -13.53 -15.08 1.55
CA ASP A 217 -13.83 -15.91 2.73
C ASP A 217 -12.95 -15.51 3.92
N ALA A 218 -13.49 -14.63 4.78
CA ALA A 218 -12.82 -14.14 5.98
C ALA A 218 -13.41 -14.74 7.26
N THR A 219 -12.63 -15.55 7.98
CA THR A 219 -12.92 -15.98 9.36
C THR A 219 -11.96 -15.30 10.34
N TYR A 220 -12.31 -15.26 11.63
CA TYR A 220 -11.44 -14.65 12.66
C TYR A 220 -10.08 -15.34 12.77
N ALA A 221 -10.05 -16.68 12.68
CA ALA A 221 -8.81 -17.46 12.69
C ALA A 221 -7.93 -17.09 11.48
N ASN A 222 -8.53 -16.97 10.29
CA ASN A 222 -7.81 -16.52 9.11
C ASN A 222 -7.24 -15.10 9.31
N TYR A 223 -8.00 -14.20 9.94
CA TYR A 223 -7.55 -12.82 10.17
C TYR A 223 -6.29 -12.72 11.02
N GLN A 224 -6.24 -13.45 12.15
CA GLN A 224 -5.06 -13.44 13.03
C GLN A 224 -3.81 -14.01 12.33
N GLU A 225 -3.96 -15.08 11.55
CA GLU A 225 -2.85 -15.67 10.77
C GLU A 225 -2.40 -14.73 9.64
N ALA A 226 -3.34 -14.10 8.94
CA ALA A 226 -3.02 -13.14 7.89
C ALA A 226 -2.28 -11.91 8.43
N ASN A 227 -2.67 -11.40 9.61
CA ASN A 227 -1.97 -10.30 10.25
C ASN A 227 -0.52 -10.69 10.60
N ARG A 228 -0.31 -11.89 11.18
CA ARG A 228 1.05 -12.43 11.43
C ARG A 228 1.87 -12.58 10.15
N ALA A 229 1.28 -13.17 9.11
CA ALA A 229 1.92 -13.35 7.82
C ALA A 229 2.34 -12.01 7.19
N PHE A 230 1.49 -10.97 7.29
CA PHE A 230 1.80 -9.64 6.79
C PHE A 230 3.03 -9.04 7.48
N TYR A 231 3.08 -9.09 8.81
CA TYR A 231 4.26 -8.60 9.54
C TYR A 231 5.52 -9.37 9.16
N ARG A 232 5.43 -10.70 9.07
CA ARG A 232 6.60 -11.56 8.83
C ARG A 232 7.14 -11.49 7.40
N LEU A 233 6.25 -11.45 6.40
CA LEU A 233 6.63 -11.57 4.99
C LEU A 233 6.89 -10.21 4.33
N THR A 234 6.28 -9.14 4.86
CA THR A 234 6.31 -7.82 4.20
C THR A 234 6.89 -6.74 5.10
N VAL A 235 6.32 -6.53 6.29
CA VAL A 235 6.70 -5.39 7.15
C VAL A 235 8.10 -5.56 7.72
N LEU A 236 8.38 -6.66 8.42
CA LEU A 236 9.66 -6.87 9.09
C LEU A 236 10.85 -6.94 8.12
N PRO A 237 10.77 -7.63 6.96
CA PRO A 237 11.86 -7.59 5.98
C PRO A 237 12.12 -6.18 5.45
N LEU A 238 11.07 -5.40 5.19
CA LEU A 238 11.20 -4.01 4.73
C LEU A 238 11.82 -3.12 5.83
N VAL A 239 11.36 -3.27 7.07
CA VAL A 239 11.91 -2.55 8.22
C VAL A 239 13.38 -2.92 8.41
N GLY A 240 13.71 -4.22 8.42
CA GLY A 240 15.07 -4.73 8.56
C GLY A 240 16.02 -4.13 7.53
N LYS A 241 15.62 -4.15 6.26
CA LYS A 241 16.38 -3.55 5.15
C LYS A 241 16.64 -2.06 5.35
N VAL A 242 15.61 -1.29 5.74
CA VAL A 242 15.76 0.15 6.00
C VAL A 242 16.64 0.39 7.21
N THR A 243 16.43 -0.34 8.30
CA THR A 243 17.22 -0.17 9.53
C THR A 243 18.67 -0.54 9.32
N GLU A 244 18.99 -1.58 8.55
CA GLU A 244 20.36 -1.97 8.22
C GLU A 244 21.06 -0.90 7.36
N ALA A 245 20.39 -0.42 6.31
CA ALA A 245 20.94 0.63 5.45
C ALA A 245 21.22 1.92 6.22
N VAL A 246 20.25 2.38 7.04
CA VAL A 246 20.40 3.57 7.88
C VAL A 246 21.46 3.36 8.95
N SER A 247 21.55 2.16 9.55
CA SER A 247 22.58 1.84 10.56
C SER A 247 23.99 1.91 9.98
N HIS A 248 24.19 1.27 8.83
CA HIS A 248 25.48 1.27 8.15
C HIS A 248 25.89 2.70 7.76
N TRP A 249 24.95 3.46 7.19
CA TRP A 249 25.17 4.85 6.81
C TRP A 249 25.51 5.75 8.01
N LEU A 250 24.74 5.68 9.10
CA LEU A 250 24.99 6.47 10.31
C LEU A 250 26.31 6.08 11.01
N SER A 251 26.72 4.80 10.91
CA SER A 251 28.02 4.35 11.44
C SER A 251 29.20 5.10 10.81
N GLY A 252 29.07 5.52 9.54
CA GLY A 252 30.09 6.31 8.85
C GLY A 252 30.31 7.68 9.48
N PHE A 253 29.26 8.29 10.04
CA PHE A 253 29.36 9.60 10.71
C PHE A 253 29.88 9.52 12.15
N THR A 254 29.65 8.38 12.81
CA THR A 254 29.98 8.21 14.24
C THR A 254 31.34 7.56 14.45
N GLY A 255 31.88 6.85 13.45
CA GLY A 255 33.10 6.05 13.56
C GLY A 255 32.92 4.74 14.34
N GLU A 256 31.82 4.61 15.09
CA GLU A 256 31.41 3.39 15.79
C GLU A 256 30.37 2.59 15.00
N ALA A 257 30.36 1.27 15.19
CA ALA A 257 29.35 0.40 14.60
C ALA A 257 27.99 0.60 15.27
N VAL A 258 27.02 1.07 14.50
CA VAL A 258 25.64 1.31 14.92
C VAL A 258 24.76 0.17 14.43
N SER A 259 23.83 -0.29 15.27
CA SER A 259 22.82 -1.27 14.89
C SER A 259 21.43 -0.81 15.35
N LEU A 260 20.58 -0.48 14.38
CA LEU A 260 19.15 -0.25 14.56
C LEU A 260 18.41 -1.54 14.20
N LYS A 261 17.48 -1.94 15.04
CA LYS A 261 16.63 -3.12 14.82
C LYS A 261 15.20 -2.79 15.23
N ALA A 262 14.25 -3.44 14.56
CA ALA A 262 12.85 -3.39 14.96
C ALA A 262 12.69 -4.02 16.35
N ASP A 263 11.99 -3.34 17.24
CA ASP A 263 11.58 -3.91 18.51
C ASP A 263 10.35 -4.80 18.28
N LEU A 264 10.58 -6.10 18.11
CA LEU A 264 9.52 -7.10 17.92
C LEU A 264 8.64 -7.25 19.16
N ASP A 265 9.12 -6.76 20.31
CA ASP A 265 8.46 -6.91 21.59
C ASP A 265 7.21 -6.05 21.68
N GLN A 266 7.22 -4.93 20.95
CA GLN A 266 6.16 -3.94 20.90
C GLN A 266 5.17 -4.20 19.76
N VAL A 267 5.25 -5.35 19.07
CA VAL A 267 4.37 -5.70 17.95
C VAL A 267 3.31 -6.70 18.44
N PRO A 268 2.06 -6.27 18.71
CA PRO A 268 1.04 -7.15 19.28
C PRO A 268 0.72 -8.36 18.40
N ALA A 269 0.84 -8.20 17.07
CA ALA A 269 0.60 -9.26 16.09
C ALA A 269 1.54 -10.47 16.28
N LEU A 270 2.73 -10.29 16.86
CA LEU A 270 3.74 -11.35 17.03
C LEU A 270 3.79 -11.92 18.45
N SER A 271 2.89 -11.49 19.33
CA SER A 271 2.86 -11.87 20.75
C SER A 271 2.85 -13.40 20.97
N ALA A 272 2.08 -14.15 20.18
CA ALA A 272 2.00 -15.61 20.30
C ALA A 272 3.31 -16.34 19.93
N GLU A 273 3.99 -15.90 18.87
CA GLU A 273 5.29 -16.47 18.47
C GLU A 273 6.35 -16.14 19.53
N ARG A 274 6.28 -14.93 20.06
CA ARG A 274 7.17 -14.47 21.11
C ARG A 274 6.99 -15.24 22.40
N GLU A 275 5.75 -15.47 22.84
CA GLU A 275 5.47 -16.31 24.00
C GLU A 275 6.05 -17.73 23.83
N ALA A 276 5.92 -18.30 22.63
CA ALA A 276 6.49 -19.61 22.32
C ALA A 276 8.03 -19.61 22.34
N GLN A 277 8.68 -18.55 21.85
CA GLN A 277 10.13 -18.37 21.93
C GLN A 277 10.58 -18.25 23.39
N TRP A 278 9.93 -17.39 24.17
CA TRP A 278 10.24 -17.17 25.58
C TRP A 278 10.10 -18.45 26.39
N ARG A 279 9.00 -19.20 26.22
CA ARG A 279 8.83 -20.52 26.86
C ARG A 279 9.95 -21.49 26.50
N ARG A 280 10.37 -21.53 25.23
CA ARG A 280 11.45 -22.43 24.76
C ARG A 280 12.80 -22.07 25.37
N VAL A 281 13.15 -20.79 25.40
CA VAL A 281 14.44 -20.32 25.96
C VAL A 281 14.45 -20.45 27.48
N ALA A 282 13.35 -20.11 28.16
CA ALA A 282 13.23 -20.27 29.60
C ALA A 282 13.36 -21.74 30.04
N GLY A 283 12.73 -22.66 29.28
CA GLY A 283 12.78 -24.10 29.55
C GLY A 283 14.12 -24.78 29.21
N ALA A 284 15.05 -24.11 28.51
CA ALA A 284 16.36 -24.65 28.18
C ALA A 284 17.29 -24.61 29.42
N ALA A 285 17.25 -25.66 30.24
CA ALA A 285 18.02 -25.73 31.49
C ALA A 285 19.56 -25.78 31.31
N PHE A 286 20.04 -26.06 30.10
CA PHE A 286 21.47 -26.15 29.79
C PHE A 286 22.13 -24.79 29.49
N LEU A 287 21.34 -23.72 29.34
CA LEU A 287 21.83 -22.37 29.09
C LEU A 287 21.92 -21.58 30.40
N THR A 288 22.96 -20.78 30.52
CA THR A 288 23.09 -19.76 31.58
C THR A 288 22.08 -18.64 31.38
N ASP A 289 21.78 -17.90 32.45
CA ASP A 289 20.87 -16.75 32.38
C ASP A 289 21.41 -15.65 31.45
N ALA A 290 22.73 -15.46 31.39
CA ALA A 290 23.36 -14.54 30.45
C ALA A 290 23.12 -14.95 28.99
N GLU A 291 23.26 -16.23 28.66
CA GLU A 291 22.97 -16.76 27.32
C GLU A 291 21.49 -16.64 26.97
N LYS A 292 20.59 -16.95 27.91
CA LYS A 292 19.14 -16.79 27.73
C LYS A 292 18.75 -15.34 27.46
N ARG A 293 19.29 -14.39 28.23
CA ARG A 293 19.06 -12.95 28.01
C ARG A 293 19.55 -12.49 26.65
N ALA A 294 20.75 -12.94 26.24
CA ALA A 294 21.30 -12.64 24.92
C ALA A 294 20.42 -13.20 23.79
N LEU A 295 19.93 -14.44 23.90
CA LEU A 295 19.02 -15.06 22.94
C LEU A 295 17.66 -14.34 22.84
N LEU A 296 17.21 -13.72 23.93
CA LEU A 296 15.96 -12.93 23.98
C LEU A 296 16.19 -11.45 23.65
N GLY A 297 17.41 -11.03 23.31
CA GLY A 297 17.72 -9.64 22.98
C GLY A 297 17.69 -8.67 24.17
N LEU A 298 17.70 -9.18 25.41
CA LEU A 298 17.73 -8.37 26.62
C LEU A 298 19.16 -7.86 26.90
N PRO A 299 19.31 -6.67 27.49
CA PRO A 299 20.62 -6.17 27.89
C PRO A 299 21.28 -7.11 28.91
N LYS A 300 22.62 -7.18 28.89
CA LYS A 300 23.37 -7.89 29.92
C LYS A 300 22.97 -7.36 31.30
N ALA A 301 22.76 -8.27 32.25
CA ALA A 301 22.56 -7.84 33.63
C ALA A 301 23.85 -7.14 34.10
N SER A 302 23.73 -5.97 34.71
CA SER A 302 24.85 -5.32 35.37
C SER A 302 25.33 -6.21 36.52
N GLU A 303 26.64 -6.45 36.61
CA GLU A 303 27.28 -7.13 37.75
C GLU A 303 27.27 -6.20 38.98
N GLU A 304 26.10 -5.82 39.48
CA GLU A 304 25.96 -5.14 40.77
C GLU A 304 24.70 -5.65 41.46
N ALA A 305 24.86 -6.73 42.22
CA ALA A 305 24.22 -7.04 43.50
C ALA A 305 24.43 -8.53 43.80
N GLY A 306 25.51 -8.87 44.53
CA GLY A 306 25.74 -10.24 44.96
C GLY A 306 27.09 -10.51 45.60
N ASP A 307 27.54 -9.65 46.51
CA ASP A 307 28.42 -10.04 47.62
C ASP A 307 28.19 -9.03 48.77
N GLU A 308 27.20 -9.34 49.60
CA GLU A 308 27.14 -9.08 51.05
C GLU A 308 26.06 -9.95 51.69
#